data_AF-A0A3N2Q148-F1
#
_entry.id   AF-A0A3N2Q148-F1
#
_cell.length_a   1.000
_cell.length_b   1.000
_cell.length_c   1.000
_cell.angle_alpha   90.00
_cell.angle_beta   90.00
_cell.angle_gamma   90.00
#
_symmetry.space_group_name_H-M   'P 1'
#
loop_
_entity.id
_entity.type
_entity.pdbx_description
1 polymer ?
#
loop_
_entity_poly.entity_id
_entity_poly.type
_entity_poly.pdbx_seq_one_letter_code
_entity_poly.pdbx_strand_id
1 'polypeptide(L)'
;MDVIAYRDIQPGEEITVSYAPLNILAEDRADMILSHWSFQCKCPLCSSESEIYLSDMQRRQLDRIIEELDLPEVRTPQLVANLVEELEEIIDAEGLAAQRGDIYGIVSKVYSEMGDLREALRYAQVGSGLQEHFKGWDDRRTWNAKRFVEYLKMKIRMEEQEKKNKNKKNKKQ
;
A
#
# COMPACT_ATOMS: atom_id res chain seq x y z
N MET A 1 11.57 19.69 2.50
CA MET A 1 10.93 19.11 1.30
C MET A 1 12.00 18.29 0.66
N ASP A 2 11.82 16.98 0.71
CA ASP A 2 12.83 16.03 0.28
C ASP A 2 12.40 15.43 -1.05
N VAL A 3 13.38 15.11 -1.91
CA VAL A 3 13.16 14.49 -3.22
C VAL A 3 13.90 13.17 -3.23
N ILE A 4 13.17 12.09 -3.53
CA ILE A 4 13.66 10.72 -3.41
C ILE A 4 13.47 10.04 -4.75
N ALA A 5 14.52 9.35 -5.22
CA ALA A 5 14.46 8.59 -6.46
C ALA A 5 13.72 7.27 -6.24
N TYR A 6 12.76 6.95 -7.11
CA TYR A 6 12.02 5.67 -7.06
C TYR A 6 12.68 4.56 -7.88
N ARG A 7 13.71 4.90 -8.65
CA ARG A 7 14.50 4.02 -9.50
C ARG A 7 15.88 4.62 -9.69
N ASP A 8 16.80 3.81 -10.21
CA ASP A 8 18.11 4.31 -10.63
C ASP A 8 17.97 5.36 -11.74
N ILE A 9 18.84 6.37 -11.69
CA ILE A 9 18.87 7.50 -12.64
C ILE A 9 20.28 7.55 -13.23
N GLN A 10 20.38 7.47 -14.56
CA GLN A 10 21.66 7.49 -15.26
C GLN A 10 22.14 8.93 -15.53
N PRO A 11 23.46 9.17 -15.70
CA PRO A 11 23.96 10.49 -16.07
C PRO A 11 23.35 10.99 -17.39
N GLY A 12 22.80 12.22 -17.36
CA GLY A 12 22.15 12.84 -18.51
C GLY A 12 20.67 12.49 -18.68
N GLU A 13 20.12 11.63 -17.81
CA GLU A 13 18.69 11.33 -17.78
C GLU A 13 17.89 12.49 -17.16
N GLU A 14 16.70 12.77 -17.71
CA GLU A 14 15.78 13.75 -17.16
C GLU A 14 15.19 13.25 -15.83
N ILE A 15 15.29 14.09 -14.79
CA ILE A 15 14.64 13.83 -13.51
C ILE A 15 13.18 14.26 -13.62
N THR A 16 12.27 13.29 -13.51
CA THR A 16 10.83 13.52 -13.62
C THR A 16 10.12 13.27 -12.29
N VAL A 17 9.00 13.96 -12.10
CA VAL A 17 8.06 13.73 -11.00
C VAL A 17 6.63 13.67 -11.57
N SER A 18 5.76 12.88 -10.96
CA SER A 18 4.35 12.86 -11.34
C SER A 18 3.58 13.93 -10.58
N TYR A 19 2.92 14.82 -11.31
CA TYR A 19 1.92 15.72 -10.73
C TYR A 19 0.53 15.09 -10.65
N ALA A 20 0.31 14.01 -11.38
CA ALA A 20 -0.92 13.25 -11.33
C ALA A 20 -0.95 12.31 -10.12
N PRO A 21 -2.12 12.19 -9.45
CA PRO A 21 -2.37 11.04 -8.58
C PRO A 21 -2.08 9.76 -9.33
N LEU A 22 -1.40 8.82 -8.68
CA LEU A 22 -0.94 7.61 -9.34
C LEU A 22 -2.02 6.54 -9.50
N ASN A 23 -3.26 6.79 -9.08
CA ASN A 23 -4.38 5.85 -9.18
C ASN A 23 -5.47 6.26 -10.20
N ILE A 24 -5.32 7.39 -10.91
CA ILE A 24 -6.33 7.83 -11.90
C ILE A 24 -6.09 7.21 -13.29
N LEU A 25 -7.14 7.09 -14.09
CA LEU A 25 -7.15 6.47 -15.43
C LEU A 25 -6.59 7.41 -16.51
N ALA A 26 -6.30 6.91 -17.71
CA ALA A 26 -5.64 7.67 -18.76
C ALA A 26 -6.40 8.94 -19.19
N GLU A 27 -7.74 8.86 -19.31
CA GLU A 27 -8.60 10.00 -19.64
C GLU A 27 -8.54 11.07 -18.55
N ASP A 28 -8.79 10.68 -17.29
CA ASP A 28 -8.70 11.58 -16.14
C ASP A 28 -7.30 12.20 -15.99
N ARG A 29 -6.25 11.42 -16.26
CA ARG A 29 -4.86 11.92 -16.25
C ARG A 29 -4.67 12.98 -17.33
N ALA A 30 -5.14 12.74 -18.54
CA ALA A 30 -5.00 13.68 -19.65
C ALA A 30 -5.75 14.98 -19.37
N ASP A 31 -7.00 14.88 -18.91
CA ASP A 31 -7.85 16.04 -18.59
C ASP A 31 -7.28 16.86 -17.43
N MET A 32 -6.83 16.21 -16.37
CA MET A 32 -6.19 16.88 -15.24
C MET A 32 -4.87 17.55 -15.67
N ILE A 33 -4.05 16.87 -16.46
CA ILE A 33 -2.77 17.44 -16.91
C ILE A 33 -3.01 18.68 -17.79
N LEU A 34 -3.95 18.60 -18.72
CA LEU A 34 -4.28 19.69 -19.62
C LEU A 34 -4.91 20.88 -18.89
N SER A 35 -5.85 20.63 -17.97
CA SER A 35 -6.55 21.70 -17.25
C SER A 35 -5.66 22.44 -16.24
N HIS A 36 -4.73 21.75 -15.57
CA HIS A 36 -3.89 22.36 -14.53
C HIS A 36 -2.53 22.86 -15.03
N TRP A 37 -1.94 22.21 -16.05
CA TRP A 37 -0.60 22.57 -16.56
C TRP A 37 -0.56 22.90 -18.05
N SER A 38 -1.69 22.83 -18.76
CA SER A 38 -1.83 23.30 -20.15
C SER A 38 -0.87 22.61 -21.15
N PHE A 39 -0.57 21.33 -20.94
CA PHE A 39 0.16 20.51 -21.90
C PHE A 39 -0.49 19.13 -22.07
N GLN A 40 -0.15 18.43 -23.15
CA GLN A 40 -0.52 17.04 -23.37
C GLN A 40 0.66 16.13 -23.03
N CYS A 41 0.46 15.18 -22.11
CA CYS A 41 1.50 14.23 -21.75
C CYS A 41 1.83 13.30 -22.92
N LYS A 42 3.13 13.12 -23.20
CA LYS A 42 3.64 12.23 -24.26
C LYS A 42 4.58 11.16 -23.71
N CYS A 43 4.42 10.80 -22.43
CA CYS A 43 5.18 9.67 -21.88
C CYS A 43 4.76 8.36 -22.57
N PRO A 44 5.56 7.28 -22.48
CA PRO A 44 5.22 5.99 -23.10
C PRO A 44 3.82 5.49 -22.71
N LEU A 45 3.44 5.65 -21.43
CA LEU A 45 2.14 5.26 -20.90
C LEU A 45 0.95 6.02 -21.52
N CYS A 46 1.15 7.27 -21.91
CA CYS A 46 0.10 8.10 -22.53
C CYS A 46 0.14 8.06 -24.07
N SER A 47 1.17 7.46 -24.67
CA SER A 47 1.40 7.51 -26.12
C SER A 47 1.10 6.19 -26.84
N SER A 48 0.82 5.12 -26.10
CA SER A 48 0.56 3.78 -26.65
C SER A 48 -0.81 3.28 -26.23
N GLU A 49 -1.67 2.96 -27.20
CA GLU A 49 -3.02 2.44 -26.93
C GLU A 49 -2.99 1.13 -26.12
N SER A 50 -2.01 0.26 -26.37
CA SER A 50 -1.87 -0.99 -25.63
C SER A 50 -1.44 -0.74 -24.18
N GLU A 51 -0.54 0.21 -23.94
CA GLU A 51 -0.11 0.58 -22.59
C GLU A 51 -1.24 1.26 -21.82
N ILE A 52 -2.00 2.14 -22.49
CA ILE A 52 -3.19 2.76 -21.91
C ILE A 52 -4.21 1.70 -21.48
N TYR A 53 -4.52 0.76 -22.38
CA TYR A 53 -5.50 -0.30 -22.10
C TYR A 53 -5.06 -1.18 -20.92
N LEU A 54 -3.81 -1.64 -20.93
CA LEU A 54 -3.26 -2.47 -19.86
C LEU A 54 -3.26 -1.73 -18.53
N SER A 55 -2.84 -0.47 -18.53
CA SER A 55 -2.74 0.31 -17.30
C SER A 55 -4.10 0.65 -16.70
N ASP A 56 -5.06 1.05 -17.53
CA ASP A 56 -6.42 1.30 -17.07
C ASP A 56 -7.09 0.01 -16.56
N MET A 57 -6.79 -1.14 -17.16
CA MET A 57 -7.26 -2.44 -16.67
C MET A 57 -6.67 -2.77 -15.30
N GLN A 58 -5.35 -2.63 -15.14
CA GLN A 58 -4.64 -2.88 -13.88
C GLN A 58 -5.09 -1.93 -12.76
N ARG A 59 -5.23 -0.64 -13.03
CA ARG A 59 -5.71 0.35 -12.06
C ARG A 59 -7.13 0.08 -11.60
N ARG A 60 -8.04 -0.26 -12.53
CA ARG A 60 -9.41 -0.69 -12.16
C ARG A 60 -9.39 -1.96 -11.33
N GLN A 61 -8.48 -2.90 -11.62
CA GLN A 61 -8.35 -4.12 -10.82
C GLN A 61 -7.83 -3.81 -9.41
N LEU A 62 -6.85 -2.93 -9.28
CA LEU A 62 -6.35 -2.48 -7.99
C LEU A 62 -7.44 -1.81 -7.16
N ASP A 63 -8.23 -0.91 -7.76
CA ASP A 63 -9.37 -0.27 -7.08
C ASP A 63 -10.40 -1.31 -6.62
N ARG A 64 -10.74 -2.29 -7.46
CA ARG A 64 -11.62 -3.40 -7.09
C ARG A 64 -11.07 -4.20 -5.91
N ILE A 65 -9.79 -4.57 -5.92
CA ILE A 65 -9.19 -5.32 -4.81
C ILE A 65 -9.24 -4.52 -3.51
N ILE A 66 -8.96 -3.21 -3.57
CA ILE A 66 -9.03 -2.35 -2.39
C ILE A 66 -10.47 -2.29 -1.84
N GLU A 67 -11.48 -2.17 -2.71
CA GLU A 67 -12.89 -2.22 -2.30
C GLU A 67 -13.28 -3.59 -1.72
N GLU A 68 -12.82 -4.69 -2.32
CA GLU A 68 -13.07 -6.05 -1.84
C GLU A 68 -12.45 -6.31 -0.47
N LEU A 69 -11.26 -5.78 -0.20
CA LEU A 69 -10.60 -5.88 1.09
C LEU A 69 -11.38 -5.21 2.24
N ASP A 70 -12.22 -4.22 1.94
CA ASP A 70 -13.10 -3.58 2.93
C ASP A 70 -14.39 -4.39 3.22
N LEU A 71 -14.69 -5.42 2.42
CA LEU A 71 -15.90 -6.24 2.57
C LEU A 71 -15.76 -7.29 3.71
N PRO A 72 -16.73 -7.38 4.64
CA PRO A 72 -16.70 -8.38 5.70
C PRO A 72 -16.62 -9.84 5.21
N GLU A 73 -17.18 -10.14 4.04
CA GLU A 73 -17.23 -11.48 3.44
C GLU A 73 -15.85 -12.00 3.04
N VAL A 74 -14.90 -11.09 2.78
CA VAL A 74 -13.54 -11.40 2.32
C VAL A 74 -12.59 -11.73 3.48
N ARG A 75 -13.02 -11.54 4.73
CA ARG A 75 -12.23 -11.70 5.98
C ARG A 75 -11.85 -13.15 6.35
N THR A 76 -11.47 -13.97 5.36
CA THR A 76 -10.79 -15.25 5.56
C THR A 76 -9.32 -15.12 5.18
N PRO A 77 -8.38 -15.78 5.91
CA PRO A 77 -6.95 -15.68 5.61
C PRO A 77 -6.59 -16.02 4.16
N GLN A 78 -7.28 -17.01 3.57
CA GLN A 78 -7.01 -17.45 2.20
C GLN A 78 -7.43 -16.40 1.16
N LEU A 79 -8.63 -15.83 1.30
CA LEU A 79 -9.12 -14.83 0.35
C LEU A 79 -8.28 -13.55 0.41
N VAL A 80 -7.96 -13.07 1.62
CA VAL A 80 -7.10 -11.90 1.78
C VAL A 80 -5.70 -12.16 1.20
N ALA A 81 -5.11 -13.34 1.43
CA ALA A 81 -3.80 -13.66 0.87
C ALA A 81 -3.80 -13.63 -0.67
N ASN A 82 -4.81 -14.23 -1.32
CA ASN A 82 -4.93 -14.22 -2.77
C ASN A 82 -5.08 -12.79 -3.34
N LEU A 83 -5.91 -11.96 -2.72
CA LEU A 83 -6.11 -10.57 -3.13
C LEU A 83 -4.83 -9.75 -2.97
N VAL A 84 -4.07 -9.99 -1.90
CA VAL A 84 -2.80 -9.28 -1.67
C VAL A 84 -1.74 -9.68 -2.68
N GLU A 85 -1.66 -10.96 -3.06
CA GLU A 85 -0.75 -11.44 -4.12
C GLU A 85 -1.05 -10.73 -5.45
N GLU A 86 -2.31 -10.72 -5.88
CA GLU A 86 -2.72 -10.02 -7.11
C GLU A 86 -2.43 -8.51 -7.04
N LEU A 87 -2.70 -7.89 -5.89
CA LEU A 87 -2.41 -6.48 -5.66
C LEU A 87 -0.90 -6.18 -5.73
N GLU A 88 -0.03 -7.05 -5.25
CA GLU A 88 1.42 -6.88 -5.32
C GLU A 88 1.91 -6.94 -6.76
N GLU A 89 1.40 -7.90 -7.56
CA GLU A 89 1.71 -8.00 -8.98
C GLU A 89 1.33 -6.73 -9.75
N ILE A 90 0.15 -6.16 -9.46
CA ILE A 90 -0.30 -4.92 -10.08
C ILE A 90 0.57 -3.73 -9.65
N ILE A 91 0.92 -3.63 -8.36
CA ILE A 91 1.79 -2.54 -7.88
C ILE A 91 3.15 -2.57 -8.57
N ASP A 92 3.72 -3.76 -8.78
CA ASP A 92 4.99 -3.92 -9.50
C ASP A 92 4.85 -3.55 -10.98
N ALA A 93 3.79 -4.03 -11.65
CA ALA A 93 3.54 -3.75 -13.06
C ALA A 93 3.29 -2.26 -13.35
N GLU A 94 2.55 -1.57 -12.48
CA GLU A 94 2.24 -0.13 -12.60
C GLU A 94 3.36 0.79 -12.05
N GLY A 95 4.41 0.23 -11.44
CA GLY A 95 5.49 1.02 -10.84
C GLY A 95 5.05 1.84 -9.62
N LEU A 96 4.09 1.34 -8.83
CA LEU A 96 3.47 2.03 -7.69
C LEU A 96 4.24 1.85 -6.36
N ALA A 97 5.57 1.73 -6.42
CA ALA A 97 6.40 1.43 -5.26
C ALA A 97 6.20 2.42 -4.10
N ALA A 98 6.00 3.71 -4.40
CA ALA A 98 5.77 4.74 -3.39
C ALA A 98 4.39 4.64 -2.70
N GLN A 99 3.40 4.04 -3.36
CA GLN A 99 2.04 3.83 -2.85
C GLN A 99 1.94 2.55 -2.04
N ARG A 100 2.83 1.58 -2.28
CA ARG A 100 2.86 0.27 -1.58
C ARG A 100 2.78 0.43 -0.06
N GLY A 101 3.45 1.44 0.50
CA GLY A 101 3.41 1.71 1.93
C GLY A 101 2.00 2.04 2.47
N ASP A 102 1.23 2.84 1.73
CA ASP A 102 -0.16 3.16 2.08
C ASP A 102 -1.07 1.93 1.94
N ILE A 103 -0.89 1.18 0.86
CA ILE A 103 -1.69 -0.01 0.54
C ILE A 103 -1.46 -1.11 1.58
N TYR A 104 -0.22 -1.35 2.00
CA TYR A 104 0.07 -2.27 3.10
C TYR A 104 -0.52 -1.81 4.44
N GLY A 105 -0.74 -0.50 4.63
CA GLY A 105 -1.52 0.01 5.76
C GLY A 105 -2.97 -0.49 5.74
N ILE A 106 -3.59 -0.53 4.56
CA ILE A 106 -4.95 -1.09 4.37
C ILE A 106 -4.94 -2.59 4.67
N VAL A 107 -4.02 -3.34 4.05
CA VAL A 107 -3.88 -4.80 4.26
C VAL A 107 -3.66 -5.14 5.74
N SER A 108 -2.79 -4.39 6.41
CA SER A 108 -2.53 -4.55 7.84
C SER A 108 -3.78 -4.36 8.70
N LYS A 109 -4.61 -3.36 8.37
CA LYS A 109 -5.88 -3.11 9.06
C LYS A 109 -6.84 -4.29 8.88
N VAL A 110 -6.96 -4.83 7.67
CA VAL A 110 -7.80 -5.99 7.37
C VAL A 110 -7.40 -7.21 8.23
N TYR A 111 -6.12 -7.57 8.25
CA TYR A 111 -5.63 -8.65 9.11
C TYR A 111 -5.86 -8.37 10.61
N SER A 112 -5.70 -7.11 11.04
CA SER A 112 -5.98 -6.72 12.42
C SER A 112 -7.45 -6.91 12.80
N GLU A 113 -8.38 -6.64 11.88
CA GLU A 113 -9.82 -6.82 12.08
C GLU A 113 -10.22 -8.30 12.10
N MET A 114 -9.50 -9.13 11.33
CA MET A 114 -9.62 -10.59 11.37
C MET A 114 -9.04 -11.23 12.65
N GLY A 115 -8.31 -10.45 13.46
CA GLY A 115 -7.62 -10.93 14.65
C GLY A 115 -6.29 -11.64 14.36
N ASP A 116 -5.85 -11.68 13.10
CA ASP A 116 -4.50 -12.14 12.77
C ASP A 116 -3.48 -11.03 13.01
N LEU A 117 -3.16 -10.83 14.29
CA LEU A 117 -2.26 -9.76 14.71
C LEU A 117 -0.83 -9.94 14.19
N ARG A 118 -0.44 -11.17 13.80
CA ARG A 118 0.91 -11.44 13.29
C ARG A 118 1.07 -10.92 11.87
N GLU A 119 0.15 -11.28 10.98
CA GLU A 119 0.15 -10.74 9.62
C GLU A 119 -0.14 -9.24 9.61
N ALA A 120 -1.05 -8.77 10.46
CA ALA A 120 -1.28 -7.34 10.64
C ALA A 120 0.02 -6.59 10.99
N LEU A 121 0.79 -7.10 11.95
CA LEU A 121 2.06 -6.48 12.35
C LEU A 121 3.09 -6.52 11.22
N ARG A 122 3.18 -7.64 10.49
CA ARG A 122 4.11 -7.78 9.36
C ARG A 122 3.86 -6.70 8.31
N TYR A 123 2.62 -6.57 7.82
CA TYR A 123 2.28 -5.55 6.83
C TYR A 123 2.43 -4.12 7.38
N ALA A 124 2.07 -3.87 8.65
CA ALA A 124 2.27 -2.55 9.26
C ALA A 124 3.75 -2.15 9.31
N GLN A 125 4.65 -3.08 9.63
CA GLN A 125 6.08 -2.83 9.71
C GLN A 125 6.66 -2.53 8.33
N VAL A 126 6.35 -3.35 7.34
CA VAL A 126 6.83 -3.13 5.97
C VAL A 126 6.23 -1.83 5.41
N GLY A 127 4.93 -1.62 5.58
CA GLY A 127 4.22 -0.43 5.10
C GLY A 127 4.76 0.87 5.70
N SER A 128 4.94 0.92 7.03
CA SER A 128 5.51 2.10 7.69
C SER A 128 6.98 2.35 7.33
N GLY A 129 7.76 1.30 7.07
CA GLY A 129 9.14 1.43 6.56
C GLY A 129 9.18 2.04 5.16
N LEU A 130 8.30 1.60 4.26
CA LEU A 130 8.16 2.17 2.91
C LEU A 130 7.68 3.63 2.96
N GLN A 131 6.72 3.95 3.82
CA GLN A 131 6.25 5.33 3.99
C GLN A 131 7.36 6.24 4.52
N GLU A 132 8.13 5.79 5.51
CA GLU A 132 9.29 6.55 5.99
C GLU A 132 10.33 6.75 4.88
N HIS A 133 10.59 5.70 4.10
CA HIS A 133 11.54 5.78 3.00
C HIS A 133 11.12 6.78 1.92
N PHE A 134 9.85 6.77 1.49
CA PHE A 134 9.40 7.60 0.36
C PHE A 134 8.85 8.98 0.75
N LYS A 135 8.33 9.14 1.97
CA LYS A 135 7.64 10.36 2.42
C LYS A 135 8.36 11.09 3.55
N GLY A 136 9.32 10.44 4.19
CA GLY A 136 9.99 10.94 5.38
C GLY A 136 9.29 10.57 6.68
N TRP A 137 10.04 10.73 7.78
CA TRP A 137 9.60 10.41 9.14
C TRP A 137 8.60 11.43 9.71
N ASP A 138 8.70 12.68 9.28
CA ASP A 138 7.86 13.81 9.69
C ASP A 138 6.51 13.85 8.96
N ASP A 139 6.31 13.02 7.92
CA ASP A 139 5.00 12.85 7.29
C ASP A 139 3.97 12.29 8.30
N ARG A 140 2.82 12.96 8.37
CA ARG A 140 1.74 12.61 9.30
C ARG A 140 1.22 11.18 9.11
N ARG A 141 1.19 10.66 7.88
CA ARG A 141 0.73 9.29 7.62
C ARG A 141 1.80 8.28 8.05
N THR A 142 3.07 8.54 7.77
CA THR A 142 4.20 7.74 8.29
C THR A 142 4.13 7.65 9.81
N TRP A 143 3.94 8.78 10.50
CA TRP A 143 3.83 8.81 11.97
C TRP A 143 2.65 7.96 12.48
N ASN A 144 1.48 8.06 11.85
CA ASN A 144 0.31 7.26 12.21
C ASN A 144 0.54 5.76 11.99
N ALA A 145 1.17 5.37 10.88
CA ALA A 145 1.47 3.96 10.60
C ALA A 145 2.45 3.38 11.63
N LYS A 146 3.48 4.15 12.03
CA LYS A 146 4.40 3.74 13.10
C LYS A 146 3.69 3.57 14.45
N ARG A 147 2.74 4.45 14.78
CA ARG A 147 1.91 4.26 15.98
C ARG A 147 1.05 3.01 15.91
N PHE A 148 0.53 2.68 14.72
CA PHE A 148 -0.23 1.46 14.53
C PHE A 148 0.63 0.19 14.72
N VAL A 149 1.89 0.21 14.26
CA VAL A 149 2.88 -0.84 14.56
C VAL A 149 3.05 -1.03 16.07
N GLU A 150 3.23 0.05 16.83
CA GLU A 150 3.41 -0.04 18.29
C GLU A 150 2.15 -0.54 19.01
N TYR A 151 0.97 -0.13 18.53
CA TYR A 151 -0.31 -0.65 19.02
C TYR A 151 -0.43 -2.17 18.80
N LEU A 152 -0.11 -2.68 17.61
CA LEU A 152 -0.16 -4.12 17.31
C LEU A 152 0.84 -4.91 18.18
N LYS A 153 2.07 -4.42 18.34
CA LYS A 153 3.08 -5.03 19.25
C LYS A 153 2.59 -5.07 20.70
N MET A 154 1.90 -4.02 21.17
CA MET A 154 1.32 -4.01 22.50
C MET A 154 0.22 -5.08 22.62
N LYS A 155 -0.72 -5.15 21.67
CA LYS A 155 -1.79 -6.14 21.66
C LYS A 155 -1.27 -7.59 21.69
N ILE A 156 -0.30 -7.91 20.84
CA ILE A 156 0.31 -9.25 20.79
C ILE A 156 0.92 -9.63 22.16
N ARG A 157 1.67 -8.71 22.78
CA ARG A 157 2.26 -8.94 24.11
C ARG A 157 1.20 -9.20 25.18
N MET A 158 0.07 -8.50 25.14
CA MET A 158 -1.03 -8.72 26.08
C MET A 158 -1.65 -10.13 25.90
N GLU A 159 -1.94 -10.54 24.67
CA GLU A 159 -2.49 -11.87 24.39
C GLU A 159 -1.56 -13.00 24.84
N GLU A 160 -0.25 -12.84 24.66
CA GLU A 160 0.75 -13.80 25.13
C GLU A 160 0.80 -13.89 26.66
N GLN A 161 0.70 -12.77 27.36
CA GLN A 161 0.65 -12.73 28.83
C GLN A 161 -0.62 -13.41 29.35
N GLU A 162 -1.77 -13.15 28.74
CA GLU A 162 -3.04 -13.80 29.09
C GLU A 162 -2.97 -15.32 28.90
N LYS A 163 -2.43 -15.78 27.76
CA LYS A 163 -2.22 -17.22 27.49
C LYS A 163 -1.30 -17.86 28.52
N LYS A 164 -0.18 -17.19 28.88
CA LYS A 164 0.73 -17.66 29.94
C LYS A 164 0.05 -17.74 31.31
N ASN A 165 -0.78 -16.76 31.66
CA ASN A 165 -1.50 -16.72 32.92
C ASN A 165 -2.57 -17.82 33.02
N LYS A 166 -3.32 -18.08 31.94
CA LYS A 166 -4.28 -19.20 31.86
C LYS A 166 -3.58 -20.55 32.02
N ASN A 167 -2.45 -20.75 31.33
CA ASN A 167 -1.68 -21.99 31.44
C ASN A 167 -1.10 -22.23 32.84
N LYS A 168 -0.69 -21.18 33.55
CA LYS A 168 -0.25 -21.27 34.95
C LYS A 168 -1.38 -21.63 35.92
N LYS A 169 -2.62 -21.20 35.66
CA LYS A 169 -3.79 -21.56 36.48
C LYS A 169 -4.19 -23.03 36.26
N ASN A 170 -4.19 -23.51 35.01
CA ASN A 170 -4.55 -24.89 34.69
C ASN A 170 -3.53 -25.93 35.18
N LYS A 171 -2.26 -25.56 35.38
CA LYS A 171 -1.25 -26.45 35.97
C LYS A 171 -1.28 -26.53 37.51
N LYS A 172 -2.11 -25.70 38.16
CA LYS A 172 -2.27 -25.67 39.63
C LYS A 172 -3.57 -26.35 40.11
N GLN A 173 -4.37 -26.87 39.17
CA GLN A 173 -5.50 -27.78 39.41
C GLN A 173 -5.05 -29.19 39.04
#